data_AF-A0A150GZV3-F1
#
_entry.id   AF-A0A150GZV3-F1
#
_cell.length_a   1.000
_cell.length_b   1.000
_cell.length_c   1.000
_cell.angle_alpha   90.00
_cell.angle_beta   90.00
_cell.angle_gamma   90.00
#
_symmetry.space_group_name_H-M   'P 1'
#
loop_
_entity.id
_entity.type
_entity.pdbx_description
1 polymer ?
#
loop_
_entity_poly.entity_id
_entity_poly.type
_entity_poly.pdbx_seq_one_letter_code
_entity_poly.pdbx_strand_id
1 'polypeptide(L)'
;MFVFDVLSALPFHETLERTSMGKNSVWFGLLKMPRLFRLIRHLNLLSRSKYVNLVSVARLLMVMLLTTHWTACLWHWLSELVVGWPWVFEVQCPRCSDGPQYVLAFYRCFLLLIGDRPETYNNVERVFAVLLLFIGACFYAIVSSITMLVSNMWSMASRHKQRATMLQDALRYKGADTSLRVKVEQYFNFMASYDHPGPDGVALLSDLPSGLHAEVLSSIFEPMLQKVGSACPVSSVSVQLFAYCEKPFVWRLAQRLRLSLFMRGDVIYELGSVGHEMYMVWRGAVGLIGVDGAMAALFTNGDHFGHVAKRTESAWRQ
;
A
#
# COMPACT_ATOMS: atom_id res chain seq x y z
N MET A 1 -9.86 10.76 -23.13
CA MET A 1 -8.77 11.59 -22.59
C MET A 1 -8.40 12.75 -23.52
N PHE A 2 -8.20 12.52 -24.82
CA PHE A 2 -7.74 13.56 -25.77
C PHE A 2 -8.65 14.80 -25.87
N VAL A 3 -9.98 14.62 -25.85
CA VAL A 3 -10.94 15.74 -25.94
C VAL A 3 -10.83 16.70 -24.75
N PHE A 4 -10.58 16.16 -23.55
CA PHE A 4 -10.40 16.96 -22.34
C PHE A 4 -9.06 17.68 -22.31
N ASP A 5 -8.00 17.08 -22.86
CA ASP A 5 -6.69 17.72 -23.00
C ASP A 5 -6.74 18.90 -23.98
N VAL A 6 -7.45 18.75 -25.12
CA VAL A 6 -7.65 19.82 -26.10
C VAL A 6 -8.47 20.98 -25.51
N LEU A 7 -9.55 20.68 -24.78
CA LEU A 7 -10.37 21.69 -24.12
C LEU A 7 -9.58 22.49 -23.06
N SER A 8 -8.60 21.84 -22.42
CA SER A 8 -7.75 22.44 -21.38
C SER A 8 -6.60 23.31 -21.90
N ALA A 9 -6.30 23.20 -23.19
CA ALA A 9 -5.20 23.87 -23.89
C ALA A 9 -5.66 25.10 -24.70
N LEU A 10 -6.96 25.29 -24.89
CA LEU A 10 -7.51 26.44 -25.60
C LEU A 10 -7.34 27.72 -24.76
N PRO A 11 -6.71 28.78 -25.31
CA PRO A 11 -6.48 30.05 -24.62
C PRO A 11 -7.75 30.91 -24.69
N PHE A 12 -8.78 30.50 -23.98
CA PHE A 12 -10.05 31.23 -23.86
C PHE A 12 -9.90 32.60 -23.17
N HIS A 13 -8.75 32.87 -22.54
CA HIS A 13 -8.47 34.10 -21.80
C HIS A 13 -8.25 35.32 -22.72
N GLU A 14 -7.57 35.15 -23.87
CA GLU A 14 -7.20 36.30 -24.73
C GLU A 14 -8.22 36.61 -25.83
N THR A 15 -9.05 35.64 -26.22
CA THR A 15 -9.99 35.81 -27.34
C THR A 15 -11.29 36.53 -26.96
N LEU A 16 -11.67 36.51 -25.68
CA LEU A 16 -12.95 37.05 -25.19
C LEU A 16 -12.84 38.39 -24.45
N GLU A 17 -11.65 38.85 -24.04
CA GLU A 17 -11.43 40.24 -23.59
C GLU A 17 -11.68 41.27 -24.71
N ARG A 18 -11.66 40.83 -25.97
CA ARG A 18 -12.01 41.68 -27.13
C ARG A 18 -13.51 41.83 -27.38
N THR A 19 -14.37 41.04 -26.71
CA THR A 19 -15.83 41.15 -26.84
C THR A 19 -16.42 41.72 -25.57
N SER A 20 -16.99 42.93 -25.65
CA SER A 20 -17.57 43.67 -24.53
C SER A 20 -18.82 42.98 -23.94
N MET A 21 -18.62 41.92 -23.15
CA MET A 21 -19.67 41.22 -22.42
C MET A 21 -19.42 41.31 -20.92
N GLY A 22 -19.49 42.54 -20.39
CA GLY A 22 -19.23 42.91 -18.99
C GLY A 22 -20.23 42.38 -17.95
N LYS A 23 -21.12 41.45 -18.28
CA LYS A 23 -22.04 40.80 -17.32
C LYS A 23 -21.81 39.30 -17.13
N ASN A 24 -20.94 38.67 -17.92
CA ASN A 24 -20.69 37.22 -17.86
C ASN A 24 -19.42 36.85 -17.06
N SER A 25 -19.01 37.71 -16.11
CA SER A 25 -17.84 37.57 -15.23
C SER A 25 -17.73 36.17 -14.56
N VAL A 26 -18.87 35.57 -14.19
CA VAL A 26 -18.93 34.28 -13.48
C VAL A 26 -18.48 33.11 -14.36
N TRP A 27 -18.74 33.16 -15.67
CA TRP A 27 -18.29 32.15 -16.64
C TRP A 27 -16.76 32.12 -16.80
N PHE A 28 -16.10 33.26 -16.62
CA PHE A 28 -14.64 33.36 -16.70
C PHE A 28 -13.93 32.73 -15.48
N GLY A 29 -14.63 32.60 -14.34
CA GLY A 29 -14.15 31.84 -13.18
C GLY A 29 -14.14 30.32 -13.40
N LEU A 30 -15.20 29.78 -14.02
CA LEU A 30 -15.28 28.37 -14.45
C LEU A 30 -14.24 28.00 -15.52
N LEU A 31 -13.66 28.98 -16.19
CA LEU A 31 -12.58 28.81 -17.17
C LEU A 31 -11.18 28.63 -16.56
N LYS A 32 -11.01 28.82 -15.24
CA LYS A 32 -9.75 28.49 -14.52
C LYS A 32 -9.60 26.99 -14.22
N MET A 33 -10.66 26.21 -14.43
CA MET A 33 -10.78 24.78 -14.12
C MET A 33 -9.80 23.84 -14.86
N PRO A 34 -9.36 24.11 -16.11
CA PRO A 34 -8.28 23.37 -16.76
C PRO A 34 -7.00 23.25 -15.91
N ARG A 35 -6.72 24.25 -15.05
CA ARG A 35 -5.52 24.25 -14.19
C ARG A 35 -5.62 23.24 -13.04
N LEU A 36 -6.83 23.03 -12.48
CA LEU A 36 -7.07 22.01 -11.45
C LEU A 36 -7.00 20.59 -12.03
N PHE A 37 -7.46 20.39 -13.27
CA PHE A 37 -7.29 19.11 -13.97
C PHE A 37 -5.81 18.77 -14.22
N ARG A 38 -4.95 19.77 -14.50
CA ARG A 38 -3.49 19.57 -14.55
C ARG A 38 -2.94 19.12 -13.19
N LEU A 39 -3.43 19.70 -12.08
CA LEU A 39 -3.03 19.29 -10.73
C LEU A 39 -3.46 17.84 -10.43
N ILE A 40 -4.66 17.42 -10.84
CA ILE A 40 -5.10 16.01 -10.77
C ILE A 40 -4.17 15.09 -11.58
N ARG A 41 -3.69 15.53 -12.75
CA ARG A 41 -2.70 14.79 -13.56
C ARG A 41 -1.36 14.66 -12.85
N HIS A 42 -0.87 15.73 -12.20
CA HIS A 42 0.36 15.68 -11.40
C HIS A 42 0.22 14.77 -10.17
N LEU A 43 -0.95 14.76 -9.52
CA LEU A 43 -1.26 13.82 -8.44
C LEU A 43 -1.28 12.37 -8.96
N ASN A 44 -1.80 12.11 -10.15
CA ASN A 44 -1.75 10.78 -10.76
C ASN A 44 -0.31 10.31 -11.06
N LEU A 45 0.60 11.21 -11.44
CA LEU A 45 2.03 10.89 -11.60
C LEU A 45 2.70 10.59 -10.25
N LEU A 46 2.32 11.31 -9.18
CA LEU A 46 2.83 11.10 -7.83
C LEU A 46 2.27 9.84 -7.15
N SER A 47 1.14 9.32 -7.65
CA SER A 47 0.55 8.04 -7.22
C SER A 47 1.41 6.82 -7.52
N ARG A 48 2.55 6.99 -8.21
CA ARG A 48 3.54 5.95 -8.50
C ARG A 48 4.61 5.80 -7.40
N SER A 49 4.55 6.63 -6.35
CA SER A 49 5.50 6.65 -5.22
C SER A 49 4.89 6.03 -3.95
N LYS A 50 5.69 5.86 -2.89
CA LYS A 50 5.30 5.30 -1.57
C LYS A 50 4.09 5.96 -0.90
N TYR A 51 3.60 7.09 -1.41
CA TYR A 51 2.46 7.86 -0.90
C TYR A 51 1.13 7.60 -1.61
N VAL A 52 0.97 6.46 -2.31
CA VAL A 52 -0.25 6.11 -3.07
C VAL A 52 -1.55 6.37 -2.28
N ASN A 53 -1.56 6.01 -0.99
CA ASN A 53 -2.71 6.19 -0.09
C ASN A 53 -3.03 7.66 0.17
N LEU A 54 -2.02 8.45 0.54
CA LEU A 54 -2.18 9.87 0.84
C LEU A 54 -2.63 10.66 -0.41
N VAL A 55 -2.03 10.33 -1.56
CA VAL A 55 -2.39 10.93 -2.86
C VAL A 55 -3.81 10.55 -3.27
N SER A 56 -4.25 9.33 -3.00
CA SER A 56 -5.61 8.87 -3.30
C SER A 56 -6.66 9.63 -2.48
N VAL A 57 -6.42 9.82 -1.19
CA VAL A 57 -7.30 10.62 -0.30
C VAL A 57 -7.31 12.09 -0.72
N ALA A 58 -6.15 12.69 -0.96
CA ALA A 58 -6.04 14.09 -1.39
C ALA A 58 -6.77 14.34 -2.72
N ARG A 59 -6.67 13.40 -3.67
CA ARG A 59 -7.40 13.46 -4.95
C ARG A 59 -8.91 13.43 -4.76
N LEU A 60 -9.43 12.57 -3.87
CA LEU A 60 -10.87 12.50 -3.59
C LEU A 60 -11.40 13.78 -2.93
N LEU A 61 -10.67 14.30 -1.95
CA LEU A 61 -11.00 15.57 -1.31
C LEU A 61 -11.03 16.71 -2.33
N MET A 62 -10.06 16.76 -3.23
CA MET A 62 -10.02 17.75 -4.29
C MET A 62 -11.23 17.68 -5.21
N VAL A 63 -11.61 16.48 -5.66
CA VAL A 63 -12.80 16.29 -6.51
C VAL A 63 -14.08 16.70 -5.77
N MET A 64 -14.22 16.32 -4.49
CA MET A 64 -15.38 16.70 -3.67
C MET A 64 -15.54 18.22 -3.54
N LEU A 65 -14.44 18.93 -3.22
CA LEU A 65 -14.43 20.38 -3.11
C LEU A 65 -14.77 21.05 -4.45
N LEU A 66 -14.29 20.48 -5.55
CA LEU A 66 -14.55 20.98 -6.90
C LEU A 66 -16.02 20.87 -7.29
N THR A 67 -16.62 19.71 -7.05
CA THR A 67 -18.05 19.47 -7.32
C THR A 67 -18.92 20.36 -6.44
N THR A 68 -18.54 20.55 -5.17
CA THR A 68 -19.24 21.47 -4.25
C THR A 68 -19.17 22.91 -4.74
N HIS A 69 -17.99 23.37 -5.20
CA HIS A 69 -17.83 24.70 -5.77
C HIS A 69 -18.68 24.91 -7.03
N TRP A 70 -18.67 23.95 -7.96
CA TRP A 70 -19.47 24.03 -9.19
C TRP A 70 -20.96 24.08 -8.93
N THR A 71 -21.44 23.24 -8.01
CA THR A 71 -22.86 23.18 -7.66
C THR A 71 -23.30 24.43 -6.89
N ALA A 72 -22.44 24.99 -6.03
CA ALA A 72 -22.68 26.28 -5.37
C ALA A 72 -22.74 27.46 -6.35
N CYS A 73 -21.82 27.54 -7.30
CA CYS A 73 -21.84 28.56 -8.35
C CYS A 73 -23.07 28.43 -9.25
N LEU A 74 -23.44 27.20 -9.61
CA LEU A 74 -24.65 26.93 -10.40
C LEU A 74 -25.91 27.33 -9.64
N TRP A 75 -25.97 27.07 -8.34
CA TRP A 75 -27.09 27.47 -7.49
C TRP A 75 -27.20 29.01 -7.41
N HIS A 76 -26.09 29.70 -7.17
CA HIS A 76 -26.08 31.16 -7.13
C HIS A 76 -26.52 31.78 -8.47
N TRP A 77 -26.01 31.26 -9.59
CA TRP A 77 -26.43 31.70 -10.92
C TRP A 77 -27.93 31.45 -11.19
N LEU A 78 -28.46 30.32 -10.71
CA LEU A 78 -29.88 30.02 -10.81
C LEU A 78 -30.74 31.03 -10.04
N SER A 79 -30.26 31.51 -8.89
CA SER A 79 -30.95 32.54 -8.10
C SER A 79 -30.98 33.92 -8.77
N GLU A 80 -29.96 34.26 -9.57
CA GLU A 80 -29.95 35.50 -10.36
C GLU A 80 -30.87 35.42 -11.59
N LEU A 81 -31.04 34.23 -12.18
CA LEU A 81 -31.85 34.03 -13.38
C LEU A 81 -33.35 34.04 -13.09
N VAL A 82 -33.77 33.52 -11.95
CA VAL A 82 -35.18 33.40 -11.55
C VAL A 82 -35.49 34.43 -10.48
N VAL A 83 -35.69 35.67 -10.91
CA VAL A 83 -36.03 36.81 -10.06
C VAL A 83 -37.51 36.75 -9.65
N GLY A 84 -37.82 36.98 -8.38
CA GLY A 84 -39.21 37.12 -7.88
C GLY A 84 -39.73 36.00 -6.97
N TRP A 85 -38.88 35.06 -6.58
CA TRP A 85 -39.20 34.00 -5.61
C TRP A 85 -38.31 34.15 -4.37
N PRO A 86 -38.79 33.80 -3.16
CA PRO A 86 -37.97 33.87 -1.96
C PRO A 86 -36.85 32.84 -2.04
N TRP A 87 -35.63 33.28 -2.29
CA TRP A 87 -34.47 32.38 -2.33
C TRP A 87 -33.89 32.22 -0.94
N VAL A 88 -33.35 31.05 -0.67
CA VAL A 88 -32.56 30.76 0.53
C VAL A 88 -31.44 31.78 0.80
N PHE A 89 -30.95 32.48 -0.23
CA PHE A 89 -29.88 33.49 -0.14
C PHE A 89 -30.37 34.92 0.06
N GLU A 90 -31.68 35.16 0.19
CA GLU A 90 -32.23 36.45 0.64
C GLU A 90 -31.91 36.66 2.11
N VAL A 91 -30.62 36.85 2.40
CA VAL A 91 -30.15 37.42 3.65
C VAL A 91 -30.67 38.85 3.66
N GLN A 92 -31.52 39.21 4.62
CA GLN A 92 -31.96 40.59 4.82
C GLN A 92 -30.77 41.48 5.22
N CYS A 93 -29.90 41.82 4.27
CA CYS A 93 -28.80 42.74 4.52
C CYS A 93 -28.53 43.59 3.27
N PRO A 94 -29.06 44.83 3.21
CA PRO A 94 -28.97 45.72 2.04
C PRO A 94 -27.56 46.22 1.68
N ARG A 95 -26.52 45.84 2.43
CA ARG A 95 -25.14 46.36 2.32
C ARG A 95 -24.05 45.30 2.33
N CYS A 96 -24.39 44.01 2.29
CA CYS A 96 -23.36 42.97 2.29
C CYS A 96 -22.72 42.80 0.91
N SER A 97 -21.42 42.52 0.91
CA SER A 97 -20.69 42.05 -0.26
C SER A 97 -21.22 40.67 -0.70
N ASP A 98 -20.94 40.27 -1.95
CA ASP A 98 -21.38 38.97 -2.51
C ASP A 98 -20.74 37.75 -1.80
N GLY A 99 -19.70 37.98 -1.00
CA GLY A 99 -18.94 36.95 -0.28
C GLY A 99 -19.77 36.07 0.68
N PRO A 100 -20.50 36.63 1.66
CA PRO A 100 -21.35 35.86 2.58
C PRO A 100 -22.42 35.02 1.89
N GLN A 101 -23.01 35.49 0.79
CA GLN A 101 -24.01 34.71 0.02
C GLN A 101 -23.37 33.47 -0.62
N TYR A 102 -22.18 33.63 -1.21
CA TYR A 102 -21.42 32.52 -1.77
C TYR A 102 -21.00 31.50 -0.71
N VAL A 103 -20.54 31.96 0.47
CA VAL A 103 -20.15 31.06 1.58
C VAL A 103 -21.36 30.25 2.07
N LEU A 104 -22.54 30.87 2.17
CA LEU A 104 -23.78 30.18 2.54
C LEU A 104 -24.21 29.16 1.49
N ALA A 105 -24.10 29.50 0.19
CA ALA A 105 -24.36 28.58 -0.92
C ALA A 105 -23.41 27.39 -0.91
N PHE A 106 -22.12 27.62 -0.68
CA PHE A 106 -21.12 26.58 -0.56
C PHE A 106 -21.41 25.64 0.61
N TYR A 107 -21.73 26.19 1.79
CA TYR A 107 -22.09 25.41 2.97
C TYR A 107 -23.32 24.52 2.72
N ARG A 108 -24.38 25.05 2.12
CA ARG A 108 -25.60 24.29 1.83
C ARG A 108 -25.39 23.22 0.74
N CYS A 109 -24.63 23.53 -0.31
CA CYS A 109 -24.28 22.54 -1.33
C CYS A 109 -23.39 21.43 -0.77
N PHE A 110 -22.49 21.76 0.16
CA PHE A 110 -21.67 20.77 0.86
C PHE A 110 -22.53 19.84 1.72
N LEU A 111 -23.49 20.39 2.48
CA LEU A 111 -24.45 19.60 3.26
C LEU A 111 -25.30 18.68 2.37
N LEU A 112 -25.81 19.19 1.24
CA LEU A 112 -26.56 18.39 0.28
C LEU A 112 -25.72 17.29 -0.36
N LEU A 113 -24.44 17.55 -0.63
CA LEU A 113 -23.52 16.53 -1.14
C LEU A 113 -23.28 15.43 -0.10
N ILE A 114 -23.28 15.78 1.20
CA ILE A 114 -23.18 14.84 2.32
C ILE A 114 -24.47 14.03 2.53
N GLY A 115 -25.60 14.54 2.06
CA GLY A 115 -26.92 13.90 2.20
C GLY A 115 -27.81 14.52 3.29
N ASP A 116 -27.41 15.65 3.85
CA ASP A 116 -28.26 16.43 4.76
C ASP A 116 -29.30 17.25 3.97
N ARG A 117 -30.42 17.58 4.61
CA ARG A 117 -31.59 18.21 3.97
C ARG A 117 -31.83 19.62 4.53
N PRO A 118 -31.19 20.66 3.97
CA PRO A 118 -31.50 22.04 4.32
C PRO A 118 -32.92 22.42 3.88
N GLU A 119 -33.54 23.34 4.60
CA GLU A 119 -34.86 23.89 4.25
C GLU A 119 -34.83 24.54 2.86
N THR A 120 -35.84 24.21 2.05
CA THR A 120 -36.06 24.74 0.69
C THR A 120 -37.42 25.39 0.62
N TYR A 121 -37.47 26.62 0.09
CA TYR A 121 -38.70 27.40 0.05
C TYR A 121 -39.39 27.31 -1.32
N ASN A 122 -38.60 27.13 -2.39
CA ASN A 122 -39.11 27.08 -3.77
C ASN A 122 -39.15 25.66 -4.36
N ASN A 123 -40.10 25.42 -5.27
CA ASN A 123 -40.15 24.16 -6.03
C ASN A 123 -38.90 23.97 -6.92
N VAL A 124 -38.34 25.06 -7.44
CA VAL A 124 -37.09 25.03 -8.22
C VAL A 124 -35.90 24.59 -7.34
N GLU A 125 -35.78 25.13 -6.13
CA GLU A 125 -34.76 24.73 -5.14
C GLU A 125 -34.92 23.26 -4.75
N ARG A 126 -36.16 22.77 -4.61
CA ARG A 126 -36.44 21.35 -4.30
C ARG A 126 -35.97 20.42 -5.41
N VAL A 127 -36.26 20.74 -6.68
CA VAL A 127 -35.81 19.94 -7.82
C VAL A 127 -34.28 19.94 -7.90
N PHE A 128 -33.65 21.10 -7.72
CA PHE A 128 -32.19 21.19 -7.69
C PHE A 128 -31.59 20.36 -6.54
N ALA A 129 -32.16 20.47 -5.33
CA ALA A 129 -31.70 19.71 -4.16
C ALA A 129 -31.79 18.20 -4.38
N VAL A 130 -32.87 17.70 -4.99
CA VAL A 130 -33.03 16.27 -5.32
C VAL A 130 -31.96 15.81 -6.31
N LEU A 131 -31.67 16.59 -7.35
CA LEU A 131 -30.61 16.26 -8.31
C LEU A 131 -29.23 16.25 -7.64
N LEU A 132 -28.95 17.22 -6.76
CA LEU A 132 -27.68 17.29 -6.04
C LEU A 132 -27.51 16.14 -5.04
N LEU A 133 -28.58 15.75 -4.34
CA LEU A 133 -28.60 14.58 -3.45
C LEU A 133 -28.31 13.29 -4.22
N PHE A 134 -28.85 13.14 -5.44
CA PHE A 134 -28.56 11.99 -6.30
C PHE A 134 -27.07 11.95 -6.71
N ILE A 135 -26.51 13.09 -7.12
CA ILE A 135 -25.07 13.20 -7.44
C ILE A 135 -24.20 12.89 -6.21
N GLY A 136 -24.59 13.37 -5.03
CA GLY A 136 -23.93 13.06 -3.75
C GLY A 136 -23.96 11.58 -3.43
N ALA A 137 -25.09 10.91 -3.61
CA ALA A 137 -25.22 9.46 -3.41
C ALA A 137 -24.29 8.67 -4.35
N CYS A 138 -24.20 9.06 -5.63
CA CYS A 138 -23.24 8.45 -6.56
C CYS A 138 -21.78 8.68 -6.13
N PHE A 139 -21.45 9.87 -5.63
CA PHE A 139 -20.11 10.17 -5.13
C PHE A 139 -19.73 9.30 -3.93
N TYR A 140 -20.64 9.12 -2.97
CA TYR A 140 -20.43 8.23 -1.82
C TYR A 140 -20.19 6.77 -2.22
N ALA A 141 -20.93 6.26 -3.21
CA ALA A 141 -20.72 4.90 -3.72
C ALA A 141 -19.30 4.70 -4.29
N ILE A 142 -18.78 5.71 -4.98
CA ILE A 142 -17.41 5.70 -5.53
C ILE A 142 -16.37 5.76 -4.41
N VAL A 143 -16.55 6.66 -3.42
CA VAL A 143 -15.64 6.75 -2.27
C VAL A 143 -15.59 5.43 -1.49
N SER A 144 -16.73 4.79 -1.27
CA SER A 144 -16.83 3.48 -0.61
C SER A 144 -16.01 2.41 -1.35
N SER A 145 -16.10 2.37 -2.67
CA SER A 145 -15.34 1.44 -3.51
C SER A 145 -13.82 1.65 -3.38
N ILE A 146 -13.38 2.90 -3.26
CA ILE A 146 -11.95 3.22 -3.11
C ILE A 146 -11.45 2.85 -1.71
N THR A 147 -12.26 3.04 -0.67
CA THR A 147 -11.91 2.60 0.70
C THR A 147 -11.65 1.10 0.75
N MET A 148 -12.46 0.28 0.06
CA MET A 148 -12.24 -1.16 -0.05
C MET A 148 -10.94 -1.53 -0.79
N LEU A 149 -10.58 -0.78 -1.84
CA LEU A 149 -9.32 -0.99 -2.55
C LEU A 149 -8.12 -0.62 -1.67
N VAL A 150 -8.20 0.48 -0.91
CA VAL A 150 -7.16 0.91 0.01
C VAL A 150 -6.98 -0.11 1.14
N SER A 151 -8.07 -0.64 1.73
CA SER A 151 -7.96 -1.69 2.75
C SER A 151 -7.28 -2.95 2.22
N ASN A 152 -7.52 -3.29 0.95
CA ASN A 152 -6.86 -4.44 0.30
C ASN A 152 -5.37 -4.21 0.02
N MET A 153 -4.93 -2.96 -0.10
CA MET A 153 -3.52 -2.63 -0.37
C MET A 153 -2.62 -2.75 0.87
N TRP A 154 -3.17 -2.55 2.08
CA TRP A 154 -2.44 -2.81 3.34
C TRP A 154 -2.39 -4.31 3.72
N SER A 155 -2.70 -5.22 2.79
CA SER A 155 -2.94 -6.64 3.08
C SER A 155 -1.73 -7.42 3.59
N MET A 156 -0.48 -7.00 3.35
CA MET A 156 0.70 -7.74 3.86
C MET A 156 0.88 -7.61 5.37
N ALA A 157 1.13 -6.40 5.86
CA ALA A 157 1.23 -6.16 7.31
C ALA A 157 -0.09 -6.44 8.04
N SER A 158 -1.23 -6.13 7.42
CA SER A 158 -2.54 -6.43 7.99
C SER A 158 -2.78 -7.94 8.15
N ARG A 159 -2.39 -8.77 7.17
CA ARG A 159 -2.48 -10.24 7.27
C ARG A 159 -1.60 -10.79 8.39
N HIS A 160 -0.35 -10.33 8.49
CA HIS A 160 0.55 -10.78 9.56
C HIS A 160 -0.01 -10.42 10.94
N LYS A 161 -0.54 -9.20 11.09
CA LYS A 161 -1.20 -8.77 12.33
C LYS A 161 -2.44 -9.61 12.64
N GLN A 162 -3.30 -9.86 11.66
CA GLN A 162 -4.49 -10.69 11.83
C GLN A 162 -4.14 -12.11 12.29
N ARG A 163 -3.10 -12.72 11.69
CA ARG A 163 -2.61 -14.05 12.09
C ARG A 163 -1.99 -14.05 13.48
N ALA A 164 -1.22 -13.02 13.82
CA ALA A 164 -0.65 -12.87 15.15
C ALA A 164 -1.74 -12.86 16.22
N THR A 165 -2.81 -12.07 16.01
CA THR A 165 -3.96 -12.03 16.92
C THR A 165 -4.66 -13.39 17.02
N MET A 166 -4.97 -14.03 15.90
CA MET A 166 -5.61 -15.36 15.90
C MET A 166 -4.78 -16.41 16.66
N LEU A 167 -3.46 -16.44 16.45
CA LEU A 167 -2.60 -17.38 17.15
C LEU A 167 -2.45 -17.03 18.63
N GLN A 168 -2.40 -15.74 18.96
CA GLN A 168 -2.35 -15.27 20.35
C GLN A 168 -3.62 -15.68 21.13
N ASP A 169 -4.79 -15.60 20.51
CA ASP A 169 -6.06 -16.05 21.10
C ASP A 169 -6.08 -17.56 21.28
N ALA A 170 -5.60 -18.33 20.30
CA ALA A 170 -5.46 -19.78 20.43
C ALA A 170 -4.50 -20.18 21.57
N LEU A 171 -3.38 -19.47 21.72
CA LEU A 171 -2.41 -19.69 22.80
C LEU A 171 -3.00 -19.33 24.17
N ARG A 172 -3.77 -18.24 24.26
CA ARG A 172 -4.50 -17.86 25.48
C ARG A 172 -5.50 -18.95 25.87
N TYR A 173 -6.27 -19.45 24.92
CA TYR A 173 -7.25 -20.51 25.15
C TYR A 173 -6.60 -21.83 25.61
N LYS A 174 -5.44 -22.18 25.03
CA LYS A 174 -4.68 -23.38 25.40
C LYS A 174 -3.85 -23.23 26.69
N GLY A 175 -3.83 -22.04 27.31
CA GLY A 175 -3.09 -21.80 28.55
C GLY A 175 -1.56 -21.72 28.36
N ALA A 176 -1.09 -21.30 27.19
CA ALA A 176 0.34 -21.16 26.93
C ALA A 176 0.98 -20.04 27.78
N ASP A 177 2.24 -20.24 28.18
CA ASP A 177 2.98 -19.27 28.97
C ASP A 177 3.12 -17.90 28.27
N THR A 178 3.24 -16.84 29.07
CA THR A 178 3.44 -15.47 28.59
C THR A 178 4.72 -15.34 27.78
N SER A 179 5.78 -16.07 28.13
CA SER A 179 7.05 -16.05 27.39
C SER A 179 6.90 -16.54 25.94
N LEU A 180 6.15 -17.62 25.73
CA LEU A 180 5.85 -18.17 24.39
C LEU A 180 4.98 -17.23 23.57
N ARG A 181 4.00 -16.57 24.20
CA ARG A 181 3.13 -15.58 23.55
C ARG A 181 3.92 -14.38 23.03
N VAL A 182 4.89 -13.89 23.81
CA VAL A 182 5.79 -12.81 23.39
C VAL A 182 6.70 -13.25 22.24
N LYS A 183 7.24 -14.47 22.27
CA LYS A 183 8.04 -15.01 21.15
C LYS A 183 7.25 -15.07 19.84
N VAL A 184 5.99 -15.50 19.91
CA VAL A 184 5.10 -15.56 18.75
C VAL A 184 4.79 -14.17 18.19
N GLU A 185 4.56 -13.19 19.06
CA GLU A 185 4.38 -11.80 18.64
C GLU A 185 5.64 -11.23 17.96
N GLN A 186 6.83 -11.51 18.52
CA GLN A 186 8.11 -11.12 17.91
C GLN A 186 8.31 -11.75 16.52
N TYR A 187 7.92 -13.00 16.33
CA TYR A 187 7.96 -13.68 15.03
C TYR A 187 7.10 -12.96 13.97
N PHE A 188 5.84 -12.65 14.28
CA PHE A 188 4.98 -11.94 13.34
C PHE A 188 5.42 -10.49 13.09
N ASN A 189 5.92 -9.80 14.11
CA ASN A 189 6.49 -8.45 13.96
C ASN A 189 7.72 -8.46 13.06
N PHE A 190 8.59 -9.46 13.19
CA PHE A 190 9.73 -9.66 12.30
C PHE A 190 9.26 -9.87 10.85
N MET A 191 8.32 -10.79 10.62
CA MET A 191 7.79 -11.02 9.26
C MET A 191 7.16 -9.77 8.63
N ALA A 192 6.43 -8.98 9.42
CA ALA A 192 5.86 -7.72 8.97
C ALA A 192 6.92 -6.65 8.67
N SER A 193 8.01 -6.61 9.44
CA SER A 193 9.09 -5.62 9.26
C SER A 193 9.94 -5.86 8.01
N TYR A 194 10.04 -7.12 7.57
CA TYR A 194 10.83 -7.51 6.40
C TYR A 194 9.97 -7.82 5.16
N ASP A 195 8.68 -7.42 5.16
CA ASP A 195 7.71 -7.70 4.09
C ASP A 195 7.71 -9.16 3.63
N HIS A 196 7.93 -10.09 4.58
CA HIS A 196 8.03 -11.51 4.25
C HIS A 196 6.66 -12.03 3.78
N PRO A 197 6.56 -12.73 2.63
CA PRO A 197 5.27 -13.16 2.08
C PRO A 197 4.54 -14.20 2.95
N GLY A 198 5.25 -14.78 3.93
CA GLY A 198 4.73 -15.78 4.86
C GLY A 198 4.77 -17.20 4.28
N PRO A 199 4.39 -18.21 5.07
CA PRO A 199 4.42 -19.61 4.65
C PRO A 199 3.51 -19.86 3.43
N ASP A 200 2.33 -19.25 3.36
CA ASP A 200 1.41 -19.38 2.23
C ASP A 200 1.98 -18.81 0.93
N GLY A 201 2.72 -17.70 1.01
CA GLY A 201 3.37 -17.12 -0.17
C GLY A 201 4.51 -17.98 -0.69
N VAL A 202 5.21 -18.69 0.21
CA VAL A 202 6.20 -19.70 -0.18
C VAL A 202 5.51 -20.97 -0.71
N ALA A 203 4.38 -21.36 -0.13
CA ALA A 203 3.59 -22.51 -0.61
C ALA A 203 3.06 -22.28 -2.03
N LEU A 204 2.73 -21.04 -2.41
CA LEU A 204 2.32 -20.70 -3.77
C LEU A 204 3.38 -21.02 -4.83
N LEU A 205 4.67 -21.10 -4.46
CA LEU A 205 5.72 -21.57 -5.37
C LEU A 205 5.44 -23.00 -5.84
N SER A 206 4.89 -23.84 -4.97
CA SER A 206 4.56 -25.23 -5.32
C SER A 206 3.37 -25.38 -6.26
N ASP A 207 2.53 -24.34 -6.40
CA ASP A 207 1.40 -24.32 -7.33
C ASP A 207 1.83 -24.00 -8.78
N LEU A 208 3.08 -23.56 -8.99
CA LEU A 208 3.59 -23.28 -10.33
C LEU A 208 3.74 -24.58 -11.14
N PRO A 209 3.51 -24.53 -12.47
CA PRO A 209 3.86 -25.63 -13.36
C PRO A 209 5.32 -26.05 -13.17
N SER A 210 5.59 -27.36 -13.19
CA SER A 210 6.91 -27.93 -12.83
C SER A 210 8.09 -27.32 -13.59
N GLY A 211 7.91 -26.94 -14.86
CA GLY A 211 8.93 -26.25 -15.65
C GLY A 211 9.24 -24.84 -15.14
N LEU A 212 8.21 -24.03 -14.82
CA LEU A 212 8.39 -22.68 -14.31
C LEU A 212 8.89 -22.68 -12.87
N HIS A 213 8.40 -23.60 -12.04
CA HIS A 213 8.89 -23.79 -10.67
C HIS A 213 10.39 -24.12 -10.66
N ALA A 214 10.82 -25.04 -11.53
CA ALA A 214 12.21 -25.40 -11.71
C ALA A 214 13.10 -24.21 -12.10
N GLU A 215 12.64 -23.39 -13.04
CA GLU A 215 13.36 -22.21 -13.54
C GLU A 215 13.44 -21.09 -12.49
N VAL A 216 12.37 -20.87 -11.71
CA VAL A 216 12.38 -19.90 -10.61
C VAL A 216 13.36 -20.34 -9.51
N LEU A 217 13.29 -21.59 -9.04
CA LEU A 217 14.18 -22.07 -7.98
C LEU A 217 15.65 -22.07 -8.41
N SER A 218 15.94 -22.45 -9.65
CA SER A 218 17.30 -22.40 -10.16
C SER A 218 17.83 -20.98 -10.26
N SER A 219 17.04 -20.03 -10.78
CA SER A 219 17.48 -18.62 -10.87
C SER A 219 17.84 -18.01 -9.51
N ILE A 220 17.16 -18.46 -8.44
CA ILE A 220 17.38 -17.98 -7.07
C ILE A 220 18.61 -18.65 -6.44
N PHE A 221 18.73 -19.97 -6.56
CA PHE A 221 19.74 -20.75 -5.81
C PHE A 221 21.03 -21.02 -6.58
N GLU A 222 21.01 -21.00 -7.90
CA GLU A 222 22.22 -21.17 -8.73
C GLU A 222 23.35 -20.18 -8.37
N PRO A 223 23.12 -18.85 -8.21
CA PRO A 223 24.19 -17.93 -7.84
C PRO A 223 24.71 -18.14 -6.39
N MET A 224 23.93 -18.80 -5.53
CA MET A 224 24.37 -19.17 -4.19
C MET A 224 25.28 -20.41 -4.24
N LEU A 225 24.93 -21.40 -5.07
CA LEU A 225 25.66 -22.66 -5.19
C LEU A 225 26.92 -22.54 -6.06
N GLN A 226 26.90 -21.69 -7.10
CA GLN A 226 27.98 -21.52 -8.07
C GLN A 226 28.84 -20.28 -7.83
N LYS A 227 28.83 -19.68 -6.63
CA LYS A 227 29.58 -18.43 -6.37
C LYS A 227 31.10 -18.66 -6.35
N VAL A 228 31.66 -18.97 -7.51
CA VAL A 228 33.08 -19.08 -7.83
C VAL A 228 33.69 -17.70 -7.67
N GLY A 229 34.84 -17.64 -6.98
CA GLY A 229 35.45 -16.43 -6.48
C GLY A 229 35.42 -15.23 -7.42
N SER A 230 34.82 -14.14 -6.95
CA SER A 230 35.40 -12.82 -7.14
C SER A 230 34.94 -11.90 -6.00
N ALA A 231 35.92 -11.24 -5.37
CA ALA A 231 35.76 -10.14 -4.41
C ALA A 231 35.29 -10.44 -2.96
N CYS A 232 35.83 -11.48 -2.31
CA CYS A 232 36.03 -11.43 -0.85
C CYS A 232 37.38 -12.06 -0.50
N PRO A 233 38.42 -11.26 -0.22
CA PRO A 233 39.58 -11.75 0.50
C PRO A 233 39.18 -11.87 1.96
N VAL A 234 39.65 -12.94 2.60
CA VAL A 234 39.46 -13.30 4.02
C VAL A 234 38.24 -14.22 4.26
N SER A 235 38.58 -15.49 4.51
CA SER A 235 37.76 -16.62 5.01
C SER A 235 36.56 -17.04 4.18
N SER A 236 36.74 -18.03 3.28
CA SER A 236 35.64 -18.71 2.59
C SER A 236 36.03 -20.15 2.24
N VAL A 237 35.92 -21.06 3.21
CA VAL A 237 36.07 -22.52 3.00
C VAL A 237 34.81 -23.10 2.31
N SER A 238 33.71 -22.35 2.30
CA SER A 238 32.35 -22.82 2.02
C SER A 238 31.94 -22.83 0.54
N VAL A 239 32.69 -22.17 -0.35
CA VAL A 239 32.43 -22.15 -1.81
C VAL A 239 32.91 -23.44 -2.50
N GLN A 240 33.74 -24.27 -1.87
CA GLN A 240 34.40 -25.38 -2.59
C GLN A 240 33.57 -26.67 -2.71
N LEU A 241 32.50 -26.85 -1.92
CA LEU A 241 31.79 -28.14 -1.87
C LEU A 241 31.07 -28.46 -3.18
N PHE A 242 30.51 -27.46 -3.86
CA PHE A 242 29.77 -27.63 -5.11
C PHE A 242 30.35 -26.85 -6.30
N ALA A 243 31.48 -26.15 -6.13
CA ALA A 243 32.11 -25.36 -7.19
C ALA A 243 32.55 -26.19 -8.40
N TYR A 244 32.87 -27.47 -8.19
CA TYR A 244 33.32 -28.39 -9.24
C TYR A 244 32.21 -29.29 -9.77
N CYS A 245 30.96 -29.11 -9.34
CA CYS A 245 29.85 -29.91 -9.80
C CYS A 245 29.34 -29.44 -11.17
N GLU A 246 28.87 -30.39 -11.99
CA GLU A 246 28.28 -30.06 -13.29
C GLU A 246 27.00 -29.22 -13.12
N LYS A 247 26.76 -28.28 -14.04
CA LYS A 247 25.56 -27.43 -14.03
C LYS A 247 24.24 -28.21 -13.91
N PRO A 248 24.03 -29.36 -14.59
CA PRO A 248 22.80 -30.15 -14.44
C PRO A 248 22.61 -30.77 -13.05
N PHE A 249 23.70 -30.99 -12.30
CA PHE A 249 23.62 -31.45 -10.90
C PHE A 249 23.20 -30.30 -9.99
N VAL A 250 23.84 -29.13 -10.12
CA VAL A 250 23.50 -27.93 -9.36
C VAL A 250 22.04 -27.52 -9.60
N TRP A 251 21.58 -27.61 -10.83
CA TRP A 251 20.18 -27.36 -11.20
C TRP A 251 19.21 -28.30 -10.47
N ARG A 252 19.50 -29.61 -10.45
CA ARG A 252 18.67 -30.59 -9.73
C ARG A 252 18.73 -30.40 -8.21
N LEU A 253 19.87 -29.98 -7.68
CA LEU A 253 20.05 -29.67 -6.26
C LEU A 253 19.23 -28.43 -5.86
N ALA A 254 19.26 -27.36 -6.65
CA ALA A 254 18.51 -26.14 -6.43
C ALA A 254 17.00 -26.39 -6.26
N GLN A 255 16.45 -27.33 -7.04
CA GLN A 255 15.03 -27.72 -6.96
C GLN A 255 14.65 -28.49 -5.68
N ARG A 256 15.64 -29.03 -4.96
CA ARG A 256 15.43 -29.82 -3.73
C ARG A 256 15.70 -29.00 -2.47
N LEU A 257 16.25 -27.80 -2.59
CA LEU A 257 16.47 -26.90 -1.46
C LEU A 257 15.14 -26.42 -0.87
N ARG A 258 15.11 -26.31 0.46
CA ARG A 258 13.97 -25.77 1.21
C ARG A 258 14.43 -24.56 2.02
N LEU A 259 13.63 -23.51 1.98
CA LEU A 259 13.84 -22.29 2.76
C LEU A 259 13.30 -22.48 4.17
N SER A 260 14.18 -22.41 5.17
CA SER A 260 13.82 -22.41 6.59
C SER A 260 14.19 -21.08 7.22
N LEU A 261 13.25 -20.50 7.97
CA LEU A 261 13.43 -19.24 8.68
C LEU A 261 13.60 -19.53 10.19
N PHE A 262 14.66 -18.97 10.78
CA PHE A 262 14.93 -19.05 12.21
C PHE A 262 14.95 -17.64 12.82
N MET A 263 14.39 -17.50 14.02
CA MET A 263 14.40 -16.24 14.76
C MET A 263 15.67 -16.12 15.60
N ARG A 264 16.05 -14.89 15.95
CA ARG A 264 17.20 -14.65 16.81
C ARG A 264 17.07 -15.42 18.14
N GLY A 265 18.07 -16.24 18.45
CA GLY A 265 18.11 -17.06 19.66
C GLY A 265 17.42 -18.42 19.54
N ASP A 266 16.95 -18.81 18.35
CA ASP A 266 16.46 -20.15 18.10
C ASP A 266 17.63 -21.15 18.01
N VAL A 267 17.43 -22.32 18.62
CA VAL A 267 18.42 -23.39 18.60
C VAL A 267 18.16 -24.26 17.37
N ILE A 268 19.13 -24.33 16.45
CA ILE A 268 19.02 -25.16 15.24
C ILE A 268 19.42 -26.61 15.56
N TYR A 269 20.55 -26.81 16.25
CA TYR A 269 21.04 -28.14 16.62
C TYR A 269 21.40 -28.21 18.10
N GLU A 270 20.78 -29.15 18.81
CA GLU A 270 21.20 -29.46 20.17
C GLU A 270 22.32 -30.50 20.19
N LEU A 271 23.16 -30.45 21.23
CA LEU A 271 24.22 -31.42 21.45
C LEU A 271 23.63 -32.83 21.52
N GLY A 272 24.16 -33.75 20.70
CA GLY A 272 23.68 -35.14 20.70
C GLY A 272 22.41 -35.38 19.88
N SER A 273 21.84 -34.35 19.24
CA SER A 273 20.81 -34.54 18.22
C SER A 273 21.41 -35.14 16.95
N VAL A 274 20.68 -36.06 16.31
CA VAL A 274 21.11 -36.66 15.04
C VAL A 274 20.78 -35.69 13.90
N GLY A 275 21.81 -35.12 13.27
CA GLY A 275 21.64 -34.27 12.09
C GLY A 275 21.36 -35.10 10.84
N HIS A 276 20.17 -34.95 10.25
CA HIS A 276 19.86 -35.52 8.94
C HIS A 276 19.93 -34.50 7.81
N GLU A 277 20.17 -33.23 8.13
CA GLU A 277 20.06 -32.11 7.21
C GLU A 277 21.32 -31.25 7.20
N MET A 278 21.65 -30.72 6.02
CA MET A 278 22.71 -29.73 5.85
C MET A 278 22.06 -28.36 5.68
N TYR A 279 22.57 -27.36 6.39
CA TYR A 279 22.09 -25.99 6.32
C TYR A 279 23.13 -25.10 5.66
N MET A 280 22.66 -24.16 4.83
CA MET A 280 23.48 -23.12 4.22
C MET A 280 22.91 -21.76 4.57
N VAL A 281 23.75 -20.88 5.09
CA VAL A 281 23.33 -19.54 5.53
C VAL A 281 23.18 -18.65 4.31
N TRP A 282 21.95 -18.35 3.94
CA TRP A 282 21.70 -17.37 2.86
C TRP A 282 21.78 -15.93 3.40
N ARG A 283 20.99 -15.62 4.43
CA ARG A 283 20.94 -14.30 5.06
C ARG A 283 20.93 -14.42 6.57
N GLY A 284 21.91 -13.79 7.21
CA GLY A 284 22.02 -13.72 8.66
C GLY A 284 23.38 -14.22 9.14
N ALA A 285 23.45 -14.54 10.43
CA ALA A 285 24.60 -15.19 11.01
C ALA A 285 24.13 -16.22 12.04
N VAL A 286 24.88 -17.31 12.15
CA VAL A 286 24.61 -18.40 13.09
C VAL A 286 25.81 -18.55 14.00
N GLY A 287 25.61 -18.45 15.31
CA GLY A 287 26.62 -18.77 16.30
C GLY A 287 26.78 -20.28 16.48
N LEU A 288 27.99 -20.71 16.81
CA LEU A 288 28.25 -21.96 17.51
C LEU A 288 28.54 -21.58 18.96
N ILE A 289 27.75 -22.08 19.90
CA ILE A 289 27.95 -21.84 21.33
C ILE A 289 28.47 -23.12 21.95
N GLY A 290 29.67 -23.05 22.53
CA GLY A 290 30.27 -24.17 23.25
C GLY A 290 29.51 -24.52 24.53
N VAL A 291 29.84 -25.67 25.13
CA VAL A 291 29.21 -26.15 26.39
C VAL A 291 29.37 -25.13 27.52
N ASP A 292 30.43 -24.32 27.47
CA ASP A 292 30.76 -23.28 28.44
C ASP A 292 29.94 -21.98 28.24
N GLY A 293 29.02 -21.94 27.27
CA GLY A 293 28.23 -20.75 26.93
C GLY A 293 29.00 -19.69 26.13
N ALA A 294 30.29 -19.90 25.85
CA ALA A 294 31.10 -19.04 25.00
C ALA A 294 30.85 -19.30 23.51
N MET A 295 30.85 -18.24 22.69
CA MET A 295 30.75 -18.34 21.24
C MET A 295 32.05 -18.90 20.66
N ALA A 296 31.99 -20.10 20.07
CA ALA A 296 33.14 -20.81 19.52
C ALA A 296 33.38 -20.52 18.03
N ALA A 297 32.32 -20.29 17.25
CA ALA A 297 32.42 -19.95 15.84
C ALA A 297 31.21 -19.12 15.39
N LEU A 298 31.36 -18.37 14.30
CA LEU A 298 30.30 -17.57 13.68
C LEU A 298 30.23 -17.93 12.18
N PHE A 299 29.08 -18.39 11.73
CA PHE A 299 28.79 -18.71 10.33
C PHE A 299 28.01 -17.55 9.75
N THR A 300 28.49 -17.02 8.63
CA THR A 300 27.91 -15.88 7.95
C THR A 300 27.38 -16.27 6.58
N ASN A 301 26.89 -15.31 5.80
CA ASN A 301 26.30 -15.57 4.49
C ASN A 301 27.25 -16.37 3.58
N GLY A 302 26.79 -17.51 3.09
CA GLY A 302 27.53 -18.44 2.24
C GLY A 302 28.15 -19.62 2.99
N ASP A 303 28.24 -19.54 4.33
CA ASP A 303 28.74 -20.65 5.12
C ASP A 303 27.72 -21.77 5.28
N HIS A 304 28.21 -22.99 5.51
CA HIS A 304 27.39 -24.18 5.65
C HIS A 304 27.79 -24.99 6.88
N PHE A 305 26.83 -25.71 7.45
CA PHE A 305 27.03 -26.55 8.63
C PHE A 305 26.10 -27.77 8.61
N GLY A 306 26.36 -28.74 9.48
CA GLY A 306 25.62 -30.02 9.52
C GLY A 306 26.25 -31.17 8.71
N HIS A 307 27.42 -30.95 8.09
CA HIS A 307 28.11 -31.97 7.29
C HIS A 307 28.75 -33.10 8.13
N VAL A 308 28.98 -32.89 9.44
CA VAL A 308 29.67 -33.83 10.34
C VAL A 308 28.70 -34.70 11.17
N ALA A 309 27.48 -34.92 10.69
CA ALA A 309 26.49 -35.76 11.40
C ALA A 309 26.80 -37.28 11.36
N LYS A 310 28.07 -37.65 11.23
CA LYS A 310 28.58 -38.93 11.72
C LYS A 310 29.36 -38.67 13.02
N ARG A 311 28.60 -38.60 14.11
CA ARG A 311 29.05 -38.62 15.51
C ARG A 311 29.96 -37.44 15.91
N THR A 312 29.37 -36.31 16.28
CA THR A 312 30.12 -35.18 16.85
C THR A 312 29.48 -34.60 18.11
N GLU A 313 30.32 -34.45 19.14
CA GLU A 313 30.05 -34.01 20.51
C GLU A 313 30.03 -32.46 20.66
N SER A 314 29.38 -31.70 19.76
CA SER A 314 29.22 -30.25 19.97
C SER A 314 27.88 -29.67 19.43
N ALA A 315 27.32 -28.70 20.17
CA ALA A 315 25.96 -28.12 20.02
C ALA A 315 25.99 -26.81 19.22
N TRP A 316 24.98 -26.52 18.38
CA TRP A 316 24.88 -25.27 17.59
C TRP A 316 23.67 -24.42 18.01
N ARG A 317 23.89 -23.17 18.42
CA ARG A 317 22.84 -22.23 18.86
C ARG A 317 23.04 -20.85 18.22
N GLN A 318 21.97 -20.26 17.65
CA GLN A 318 22.00 -18.90 17.08
C GLN A 318 22.16 -17.79 18.12
#